data_AF-A0A526XRN4-F1
#
_entry.id   AF-A0A526XRN4-F1
#
_cell.length_a   1.000
_cell.length_b   1.000
_cell.length_c   1.000
_cell.angle_alpha   90.00
_cell.angle_beta   90.00
_cell.angle_gamma   90.00
#
_symmetry.space_group_name_H-M   'P 1'
#
loop_
_entity.id
_entity.type
_entity.pdbx_description
1 polymer ?
#
loop_
_entity_poly.entity_id
_entity_poly.type
_entity_poly.pdbx_seq_one_letter_code
_entity_poly.pdbx_strand_id
1 'polypeptide(L)'
;MILSTAEGFTVDFECAPDEAFAIYPDDDMIVHANHWQSPVALLKLRETGLRDVPDSLYRDQRVRRRLSARHGDVTIDDLKEALFDDFASPFSVC
;
A
#
# COMPACT_ATOMS: atom_id res chain seq x y z
N MET A 1 -4.24 7.97 1.14
CA MET A 1 -5.66 7.95 0.69
C MET A 1 -5.64 7.63 -0.79
N ILE A 2 -6.21 6.49 -1.17
CA ILE A 2 -6.24 6.05 -2.56
C ILE A 2 -7.56 6.48 -3.21
N LEU A 3 -7.46 7.14 -4.36
CA LEU A 3 -8.58 7.50 -5.23
C LEU A 3 -8.42 6.76 -6.55
N SER A 4 -9.49 6.13 -7.03
CA SER A 4 -9.52 5.45 -8.32
C SER A 4 -10.82 5.75 -9.07
N THR A 5 -10.77 5.57 -10.39
CA THR A 5 -11.87 5.80 -11.32
C THR A 5 -12.08 4.57 -12.20
N ALA A 6 -13.28 4.40 -12.76
CA ALA A 6 -13.56 3.28 -13.66
C ALA A 6 -12.85 3.43 -15.01
N GLU A 7 -12.43 4.65 -15.34
CA GLU A 7 -11.72 5.04 -16.56
C GLU A 7 -10.21 4.70 -16.53
N GLY A 8 -9.72 4.08 -15.44
CA GLY A 8 -8.35 3.59 -15.35
C GLY A 8 -7.35 4.58 -14.74
N PHE A 9 -7.82 5.64 -14.07
CA PHE A 9 -6.94 6.52 -13.29
C PHE A 9 -6.97 6.16 -11.80
N THR A 10 -5.79 6.12 -11.16
CA THR A 10 -5.61 5.94 -9.72
C THR A 10 -4.46 6.81 -9.19
N VAL A 11 -4.59 7.32 -7.97
CA VAL A 11 -3.54 8.03 -7.22
C VAL A 11 -3.68 7.74 -5.73
N ASP A 12 -2.56 7.59 -5.02
CA ASP A 12 -2.52 7.61 -3.57
C ASP A 12 -1.94 8.94 -3.07
N PHE A 13 -2.54 9.49 -2.02
CA PHE A 13 -2.03 10.66 -1.33
C PHE A 13 -1.58 10.30 0.08
N GLU A 14 -0.28 10.42 0.34
CA GLU A 14 0.25 10.44 1.70
C GLU A 14 0.24 11.88 2.20
N CYS A 15 -0.36 12.13 3.37
CA CYS A 15 -0.58 13.50 3.85
C CYS A 15 0.05 13.71 5.23
N ALA A 16 0.76 14.83 5.36
CA ALA A 16 1.12 15.45 6.63
C ALA A 16 0.20 16.68 6.87
N PRO A 17 0.19 17.32 8.06
CA PRO A 17 -0.72 18.44 8.34
C PRO A 17 -0.72 19.58 7.31
N ASP A 18 0.44 19.86 6.69
CA ASP A 18 0.67 20.94 5.74
C ASP A 18 1.19 20.47 4.38
N GLU A 19 1.23 19.16 4.12
CA GLU A 19 1.82 18.59 2.90
C GLU A 19 1.03 17.39 2.39
N ALA A 20 1.01 17.22 1.07
CA ALA A 20 0.47 16.03 0.41
C ALA A 20 1.45 15.53 -0.66
N PHE A 21 1.70 14.22 -0.67
CA PHE A 21 2.59 13.55 -1.61
C PHE A 21 1.77 12.60 -2.46
N ALA A 22 1.65 12.90 -3.76
CA ALA A 22 0.99 12.04 -4.72
C ALA A 22 1.91 10.87 -5.12
N ILE A 23 1.38 9.66 -5.05
CA ILE A 23 2.00 8.43 -5.50
C ILE A 23 1.14 7.85 -6.61
N TYR A 24 1.75 7.58 -7.75
CA TYR A 24 1.10 6.93 -8.89
C TYR A 24 1.40 5.42 -8.88
N PRO A 25 0.56 4.60 -9.54
CA PRO A 25 0.84 3.19 -9.69
C PRO A 25 2.22 2.91 -10.28
N ASP A 26 2.85 1.85 -9.78
CA ASP A 26 4.08 1.27 -10.32
C ASP A 26 3.72 -0.09 -10.93
N ASP A 27 4.02 -0.26 -12.21
CA ASP A 27 3.58 -1.43 -13.01
C ASP A 27 2.06 -1.66 -12.89
N ASP A 28 1.28 -0.62 -13.24
CA ASP A 28 -0.19 -0.57 -13.17
C ASP A 28 -0.81 -0.94 -11.80
N MET A 29 0.01 -0.96 -10.74
CA MET A 29 -0.40 -1.40 -9.41
C MET A 29 0.02 -0.41 -8.32
N ILE A 30 -0.90 -0.19 -7.37
CA ILE A 30 -0.60 0.53 -6.14
C ILE A 30 -1.12 -0.26 -4.96
N VAL A 31 -0.27 -0.42 -3.95
CA VAL A 31 -0.58 -1.04 -2.66
C VAL A 31 0.05 -0.15 -1.61
N HIS A 32 -0.71 0.12 -0.55
CA HIS A 32 -0.27 0.98 0.54
C HIS A 32 -0.74 0.41 1.88
N ALA A 33 -0.01 0.75 2.94
CA ALA A 33 -0.32 0.35 4.30
C ALA A 33 -0.28 1.58 5.24
N ASN A 34 0.55 1.56 6.28
CA ASN A 34 0.62 2.58 7.33
C ASN A 34 2.04 3.13 7.52
N HIS A 35 2.85 3.17 6.46
CA HIS A 35 4.19 3.76 6.42
C HIS A 35 4.36 4.62 5.18
N TRP A 36 5.31 5.56 5.20
CA TRP A 36 5.61 6.39 4.04
C TRP A 36 6.29 5.59 2.92
N GLN A 37 5.84 5.78 1.69
CA GLN A 37 6.43 5.22 0.47
C GLN A 37 6.95 6.32 -0.46
N SER A 38 6.41 7.55 -0.39
CA SER A 38 6.89 8.67 -1.21
C SER A 38 8.37 8.93 -0.93
N PRO A 39 9.24 8.91 -1.96
CA PRO A 39 10.67 9.23 -1.77
C PRO A 39 10.89 10.62 -1.19
N VAL A 40 10.00 11.58 -1.50
CA VAL A 40 10.06 12.95 -0.97
C VAL A 40 9.69 12.96 0.51
N ALA A 41 8.63 12.26 0.90
CA ALA A 41 8.23 12.15 2.30
C ALA A 41 9.33 11.45 3.13
N LEU A 42 9.87 10.34 2.63
CA LEU A 42 10.95 9.59 3.28
C LEU A 42 12.24 10.40 3.47
N LEU A 43 12.54 11.31 2.54
CA LEU A 43 13.71 12.19 2.66
C LEU A 43 13.47 13.37 3.62
N LYS A 44 12.27 13.95 3.60
CA LYS A 44 11.97 15.21 4.28
C LYS A 44 11.42 15.01 5.69
N LEU A 45 10.50 14.07 5.86
CA LEU A 45 9.75 13.90 7.09
C LEU A 45 10.50 13.02 8.07
N ARG A 46 10.30 13.32 9.36
CA ARG A 46 10.73 12.42 10.43
C ARG A 46 9.68 11.33 10.58
N GLU A 47 10.11 10.09 10.45
CA GLU A 47 9.27 8.92 10.75
C GLU A 47 8.89 8.89 12.24
N THR A 48 7.60 8.80 12.54
CA THR A 48 7.06 8.78 13.91
C THR A 48 6.04 7.67 14.18
N GLY A 49 5.55 6.98 13.14
CA GLY A 49 4.51 5.95 13.23
C GLY A 49 5.01 4.51 13.17
N LEU A 50 6.11 4.23 12.45
CA LEU A 50 6.61 2.85 12.26
C LEU A 50 6.94 2.10 13.55
N ARG A 51 7.22 2.81 14.65
CA ARG A 51 7.42 2.19 15.97
C ARG A 51 6.16 1.47 16.45
N ASP A 52 4.99 2.03 16.18
CA ASP A 52 3.70 1.54 16.66
C ASP A 52 3.06 0.54 15.69
N VAL A 53 3.40 0.63 14.39
CA VAL A 53 2.89 -0.25 13.31
C VAL A 53 4.01 -0.85 12.44
N PRO A 54 5.01 -1.54 13.01
CA PRO A 54 6.14 -2.09 12.23
C PRO A 54 5.69 -3.15 11.23
N ASP A 55 4.56 -3.80 11.49
CA ASP A 55 3.91 -4.77 10.61
C ASP A 55 3.46 -4.17 9.27
N SER A 56 3.30 -2.84 9.22
CA SER A 56 2.96 -2.15 7.99
C SER A 56 3.92 -2.45 6.84
N LEU A 57 5.20 -2.65 7.12
CA LEU A 57 6.22 -2.87 6.10
C LEU A 57 6.02 -4.20 5.40
N TYR A 58 5.74 -5.28 6.14
CA TYR A 58 5.53 -6.58 5.51
C TYR A 58 4.10 -6.73 4.97
N ARG A 59 3.08 -6.12 5.58
CA ARG A 59 1.70 -6.21 5.06
C ARG A 59 1.60 -5.64 3.64
N ASP A 60 2.20 -4.48 3.41
CA ASP A 60 2.33 -3.89 2.07
C ASP A 60 3.03 -4.86 1.11
N GLN A 61 4.24 -5.30 1.44
CA GLN A 61 5.03 -6.20 0.59
C GLN A 61 4.30 -7.52 0.29
N ARG A 62 3.53 -8.05 1.22
CA ARG A 62 2.80 -9.31 1.05
C ARG A 62 1.61 -9.15 0.10
N VAL A 63 0.79 -8.12 0.29
CA VAL A 63 -0.32 -7.81 -0.63
C VAL A 63 0.22 -7.52 -2.02
N ARG A 64 1.24 -6.65 -2.13
CA ARG A 64 1.89 -6.34 -3.42
C ARG A 64 2.41 -7.60 -4.09
N ARG A 65 3.19 -8.43 -3.40
CA ARG A 65 3.76 -9.65 -3.98
C ARG A 65 2.67 -10.63 -4.47
N ARG A 66 1.57 -10.80 -3.72
CA ARG A 66 0.47 -11.68 -4.12
C ARG A 66 -0.23 -11.15 -5.37
N LEU A 67 -0.55 -9.87 -5.42
CA LEU A 67 -1.25 -9.27 -6.56
C LEU A 67 -0.35 -9.13 -7.80
N SER A 68 0.91 -8.74 -7.64
CA SER A 68 1.87 -8.64 -8.76
C SER A 68 2.12 -9.99 -9.43
N ALA A 69 1.99 -11.11 -8.72
CA ALA A 69 2.06 -12.45 -9.32
C ALA A 69 0.92 -12.75 -10.31
N ARG A 70 -0.13 -11.91 -10.31
CA ARG A 70 -1.34 -12.01 -11.13
C ARG A 70 -1.54 -10.74 -11.98
N HIS A 71 -0.46 -9.96 -12.21
CA HIS A 71 -0.51 -8.70 -12.94
C HIS A 71 -1.22 -8.84 -14.29
N GLY A 72 -2.15 -7.93 -14.60
CA GLY A 72 -3.02 -7.97 -15.78
C GLY A 72 -4.24 -8.89 -15.68
N ASP A 73 -4.23 -9.87 -14.76
CA ASP A 73 -5.27 -10.91 -14.62
C ASP A 73 -5.84 -10.97 -13.19
N VAL A 74 -5.72 -9.88 -12.42
CA VAL A 74 -6.20 -9.83 -11.03
C VAL A 74 -7.72 -10.00 -10.99
N THR A 75 -8.18 -11.00 -10.25
CA THR A 75 -9.60 -11.28 -10.01
C THR A 75 -10.01 -10.91 -8.59
N ILE A 76 -11.33 -10.98 -8.32
CA ILE A 76 -11.87 -10.80 -6.97
C ILE A 76 -11.32 -11.86 -6.00
N ASP A 77 -11.06 -13.08 -6.45
CA ASP A 77 -10.55 -14.13 -5.58
C ASP A 77 -9.08 -13.91 -5.25
N ASP A 78 -8.26 -13.40 -6.19
CA ASP A 78 -6.89 -12.97 -5.92
C ASP A 78 -6.87 -11.83 -4.86
N LEU A 79 -7.81 -10.88 -4.94
CA LEU A 79 -7.97 -9.82 -3.94
C LEU A 79 -8.32 -10.39 -2.56
N LYS A 80 -9.26 -11.34 -2.48
CA LYS A 80 -9.59 -12.00 -1.20
C LYS A 80 -8.38 -12.71 -0.64
N GLU A 81 -7.66 -13.51 -1.44
CA GLU A 81 -6.47 -14.20 -0.97
C GLU A 81 -5.40 -13.23 -0.47
N ALA A 82 -5.21 -12.09 -1.14
CA ALA A 82 -4.24 -11.08 -0.69
C ALA A 82 -4.68 -10.38 0.60
N LEU A 83 -5.96 -10.04 0.72
CA LEU A 83 -6.50 -9.29 1.86
C LEU A 83 -6.84 -10.16 3.08
N PHE A 84 -7.01 -11.48 2.91
CA PHE A 84 -7.17 -12.46 3.98
C PHE A 84 -5.88 -13.23 4.32
N ASP A 85 -4.73 -12.66 3.99
CA ASP A 85 -3.44 -13.25 4.34
C ASP A 85 -3.19 -13.20 5.86
N ASP A 86 -2.98 -14.39 6.45
CA ASP A 86 -2.92 -14.63 7.91
C ASP A 86 -1.48 -14.66 8.48
N PHE A 87 -0.48 -14.29 7.66
CA PHE A 87 0.91 -14.31 8.06
C PHE A 87 1.18 -13.33 9.21
N ALA A 88 1.81 -13.83 10.28
CA ALA A 88 2.15 -13.08 11.49
C ALA A 88 0.95 -12.58 12.31
N SER A 89 -0.18 -13.30 12.26
CA SER A 89 -1.32 -13.11 13.18
C SER A 89 -0.85 -12.97 14.65
N PRO A 90 -1.34 -11.98 15.43
CA PRO A 90 -2.48 -11.09 15.16
C PRO A 90 -2.14 -9.81 14.38
N PHE A 91 -0.92 -9.66 13.87
CA PHE A 91 -0.47 -8.49 13.10
C PHE A 91 -0.52 -8.74 11.59
N SER A 92 -1.32 -9.71 11.16
CA SER A 92 -1.50 -10.09 9.75
C SER A 92 -2.26 -9.02 8.97
N VAL A 93 -2.45 -9.25 7.66
CA VAL A 93 -3.35 -8.40 6.88
C VAL A 93 -4.78 -8.54 7.39
N CYS A 94 -5.22 -9.79 7.64
CA CYS A 94 -6.48 -10.13 8.32
C CYS A 94 -6.32 -11.41 9.16
#